data_AF-A0A932JXT5-F1
#
_entry.id   AF-A0A932JXT5-F1
#
_cell.length_a   1.000
_cell.length_b   1.000
_cell.length_c   1.000
_cell.angle_alpha   90.00
_cell.angle_beta   90.00
_cell.angle_gamma   90.00
#
_symmetry.space_group_name_H-M   'P 1'
#
loop_
_entity.id
_entity.type
_entity.pdbx_description
1 polymer ?
#
loop_
_entity_poly.entity_id
_entity_poly.type
_entity_poly.pdbx_seq_one_letter_code
_entity_poly.pdbx_strand_id
1 'polypeptide(L)'
;MVIFLALALAVASPAAATLLTDVSLGDSGGRLALQGPVRYRAFSLTSPDRYVVDLFDTSIGISERSWPGAGKVTRLRAAPWENGATRVVFDLARPVRAKAREAGGALVVEFSERAPVPEPAAAEPDAAPVDFRDAVAPMLLPPPSLRPAPSLNAPAAILAIEAAPDRVVLRLDRPAAADIFLAHKPPRLVIDLAGARLATRAPGPVASGGIVAGVRAGAFKPGMTRVVLDLDRAAPYSIERDGSTVAVNFEPLLPSPSEPSRTREWRGWIVDAAGQPLSGVFLVRFSLPDGGSGERWSEALYVDARGGRFAAVLGRRKRLPDDALAPGSPLDAAPPAGLSWRVIPR
;
A
#
# COMPACT_ATOMS: atom_id res chain seq x y z
N MET A 1 -53.15 -26.65 24.22
CA MET A 1 -52.30 -27.13 23.11
C MET A 1 -51.24 -26.06 22.87
N VAL A 2 -50.00 -26.30 23.32
CA VAL A 2 -48.93 -25.29 23.32
C VAL A 2 -48.22 -25.32 21.96
N ILE A 3 -48.21 -24.20 21.25
CA ILE A 3 -47.50 -24.03 19.98
C ILE A 3 -46.04 -23.71 20.30
N PHE A 4 -45.12 -24.61 19.96
CA PHE A 4 -43.69 -24.33 19.98
C PHE A 4 -43.30 -23.62 18.67
N LEU A 5 -42.93 -22.34 18.80
CA LEU A 5 -42.29 -21.58 17.73
C LEU A 5 -40.80 -21.94 17.72
N ALA A 6 -40.39 -22.76 16.75
CA ALA A 6 -38.98 -23.10 16.54
C ALA A 6 -38.24 -21.89 15.93
N LEU A 7 -37.40 -21.24 16.73
CA LEU A 7 -36.48 -20.22 16.28
C LEU A 7 -35.33 -20.90 15.50
N ALA A 8 -35.35 -20.79 14.17
CA ALA A 8 -34.24 -21.24 13.34
C ALA A 8 -33.04 -20.30 13.54
N LEU A 9 -32.02 -20.76 14.27
CA LEU A 9 -30.72 -20.11 14.33
C LEU A 9 -30.06 -20.25 12.95
N ALA A 10 -29.97 -19.16 12.19
CA ALA A 10 -29.14 -19.11 11.01
C ALA A 10 -27.67 -19.14 11.45
N VAL A 11 -27.07 -20.32 11.44
CA VAL A 11 -25.62 -20.47 11.58
C VAL A 11 -25.01 -19.92 10.29
N ALA A 12 -24.33 -18.77 10.37
CA ALA A 12 -23.56 -18.25 9.25
C ALA A 12 -22.42 -19.24 8.98
N SER A 13 -22.54 -20.00 7.89
CA SER A 13 -21.44 -20.84 7.40
C SER A 13 -20.20 -19.98 7.18
N PRO A 14 -18.99 -20.43 7.54
CA PRO A 14 -17.78 -19.73 7.13
C PRO A 14 -17.81 -19.64 5.60
N ALA A 15 -17.67 -18.44 5.06
CA ALA A 15 -17.60 -18.23 3.62
C ALA A 15 -16.44 -19.09 3.10
N ALA A 16 -16.77 -20.10 2.27
CA ALA A 16 -15.75 -20.93 1.65
C ALA A 16 -14.80 -20.05 0.84
N ALA A 17 -13.51 -20.39 0.86
CA ALA A 17 -12.51 -19.68 0.06
C ALA A 17 -12.98 -19.58 -1.39
N THR A 18 -13.09 -18.36 -1.92
CA THR A 18 -13.54 -18.12 -3.29
C THR A 18 -12.39 -18.37 -4.27
N LEU A 19 -12.72 -18.60 -5.54
CA LEU A 19 -11.75 -18.94 -6.58
C LEU A 19 -11.76 -17.88 -7.67
N LEU A 20 -10.58 -17.32 -7.96
CA LEU A 20 -10.33 -16.53 -9.17
C LEU A 20 -10.26 -17.48 -10.37
N THR A 21 -11.30 -17.46 -11.21
CA THR A 21 -11.49 -18.40 -12.32
C THR A 21 -11.16 -17.84 -13.68
N ASP A 22 -11.11 -16.51 -13.80
CA ASP A 22 -10.72 -15.86 -15.05
C ASP A 22 -10.22 -14.44 -14.78
N VAL A 23 -9.35 -13.96 -15.65
CA VAL A 23 -8.87 -12.59 -15.67
C VAL A 23 -8.92 -12.07 -17.10
N SER A 24 -9.65 -10.98 -17.31
CA SER A 24 -9.66 -10.27 -18.59
C SER A 24 -9.23 -8.81 -18.40
N LEU A 25 -8.51 -8.30 -19.40
CA LEU A 25 -8.06 -6.92 -19.49
C LEU A 25 -8.63 -6.27 -20.74
N GLY A 26 -9.00 -5.01 -20.63
CA GLY A 26 -9.41 -4.16 -21.75
C GLY A 26 -8.89 -2.73 -21.57
N ASP A 27 -9.18 -1.86 -22.53
CA ASP A 27 -8.58 -0.52 -22.55
C ASP A 27 -8.97 0.37 -21.37
N SER A 28 -10.16 0.13 -20.81
CA SER A 28 -10.75 0.88 -19.71
C SER A 28 -10.60 0.19 -18.35
N GLY A 29 -9.97 -0.99 -18.26
CA GLY A 29 -10.05 -1.75 -17.02
C GLY A 29 -9.68 -3.23 -17.10
N GLY A 30 -10.04 -3.96 -16.05
CA GLY A 30 -9.97 -5.42 -16.02
C GLY A 30 -11.14 -6.03 -15.24
N ARG A 31 -11.43 -7.29 -15.50
CA ARG A 31 -12.46 -8.08 -14.81
C ARG A 31 -11.83 -9.34 -14.25
N LEU A 32 -12.04 -9.58 -12.95
CA LEU A 32 -11.58 -10.74 -12.20
C LEU A 32 -12.80 -11.61 -11.89
N ALA A 33 -13.00 -12.69 -12.63
CA ALA A 33 -14.15 -13.57 -12.43
C ALA A 33 -13.96 -14.45 -11.19
N LEU A 34 -15.00 -14.56 -10.37
CA LEU A 34 -14.95 -15.20 -9.06
C LEU A 34 -16.10 -16.20 -8.91
N GLN A 35 -15.85 -17.33 -8.23
CA GLN A 35 -16.91 -18.33 -7.97
C GLN A 35 -17.91 -17.91 -6.88
N GLY A 36 -17.66 -16.78 -6.21
CA GLY A 36 -18.51 -16.29 -5.14
C GLY A 36 -18.17 -14.85 -4.75
N PRO A 37 -18.94 -14.27 -3.81
CA PRO A 37 -18.65 -12.95 -3.27
C PRO A 37 -17.24 -12.90 -2.70
N VAL A 38 -16.59 -11.73 -2.79
CA VAL A 38 -15.20 -11.56 -2.38
C VAL A 38 -15.05 -10.37 -1.46
N ARG A 39 -14.28 -10.53 -0.40
CA ARG A 39 -13.77 -9.37 0.35
C ARG A 39 -12.50 -8.92 -0.33
N TYR A 40 -12.35 -7.62 -0.59
CA TYR A 40 -11.14 -7.11 -1.23
C TYR A 40 -10.67 -5.79 -0.64
N ARG A 41 -9.37 -5.51 -0.82
CA ARG A 41 -8.71 -4.22 -0.57
C ARG A 41 -8.08 -3.76 -1.87
N ALA A 42 -8.29 -2.51 -2.29
CA ALA A 42 -7.68 -1.98 -3.50
C ALA A 42 -6.99 -0.63 -3.24
N PHE A 43 -5.80 -0.43 -3.81
CA PHE A 43 -4.97 0.76 -3.59
C PHE A 43 -3.97 0.97 -4.72
N SER A 44 -3.41 2.18 -4.83
CA SER A 44 -2.38 2.50 -5.82
C SER A 44 -0.99 2.59 -5.18
N LEU A 45 0.03 2.12 -5.90
CA LEU A 45 1.44 2.37 -5.61
C LEU A 45 2.03 3.29 -6.69
N THR A 46 3.03 4.07 -6.31
CA THR A 46 3.83 4.88 -7.24
C THR A 46 5.29 4.42 -7.17
N SER A 47 6.02 4.55 -8.28
CA SER A 47 7.43 4.12 -8.43
C SER A 47 7.68 2.60 -8.30
N PRO A 48 7.25 1.79 -9.29
CA PRO A 48 6.48 2.18 -10.48
C PRO A 48 4.98 2.27 -10.18
N ASP A 49 4.24 2.94 -11.07
CA ASP A 49 2.79 3.06 -10.92
C ASP A 49 2.12 1.68 -11.00
N ARG A 50 1.34 1.35 -9.98
CA ARG A 50 0.59 0.09 -9.92
C ARG A 50 -0.76 0.34 -9.28
N TYR A 51 -1.76 -0.40 -9.72
CA TYR A 51 -3.00 -0.58 -8.96
C TYR A 51 -3.04 -2.00 -8.43
N VAL A 52 -3.20 -2.14 -7.12
CA VAL A 52 -3.12 -3.41 -6.40
C VAL A 52 -4.50 -3.72 -5.83
N VAL A 53 -4.93 -4.96 -6.00
CA VAL A 53 -6.16 -5.51 -5.44
C VAL A 53 -5.80 -6.77 -4.66
N ASP A 54 -5.98 -6.75 -3.35
CA ASP A 54 -5.87 -7.93 -2.49
C ASP A 54 -7.27 -8.54 -2.34
N LEU A 55 -7.45 -9.77 -2.79
CA LEU A 55 -8.67 -10.56 -2.67
C LEU A 55 -8.52 -11.49 -1.46
N PHE A 56 -9.23 -11.23 -0.36
CA PHE A 56 -9.14 -12.03 0.85
C PHE A 56 -9.82 -13.38 0.69
N ASP A 57 -9.30 -14.40 1.39
CA ASP A 57 -9.83 -15.77 1.36
C ASP A 57 -10.06 -16.28 -0.07
N THR A 58 -9.15 -15.91 -0.99
CA THR A 58 -9.30 -16.18 -2.42
C THR A 58 -8.09 -16.95 -2.92
N SER A 59 -8.36 -18.09 -3.58
CA SER A 59 -7.33 -18.87 -4.28
C SER A 59 -7.34 -18.61 -5.78
N ILE A 60 -6.19 -18.79 -6.45
CA ILE A 60 -6.09 -18.66 -7.90
C ILE A 60 -6.41 -20.01 -8.55
N GLY A 61 -7.58 -20.12 -9.19
CA GLY A 61 -8.08 -21.35 -9.84
C GLY A 61 -7.65 -21.54 -11.29
N ILE A 62 -6.98 -20.54 -11.87
CA ILE A 62 -6.37 -20.59 -13.21
C ILE A 62 -4.88 -20.93 -13.10
N SER A 63 -4.24 -21.36 -14.19
CA SER A 63 -2.78 -21.65 -14.22
C SER A 63 -1.92 -20.44 -14.56
N GLU A 64 -2.47 -19.50 -15.32
CA GLU A 64 -1.76 -18.26 -15.69
C GLU A 64 -1.61 -17.33 -14.48
N ARG A 65 -0.47 -16.64 -14.38
CA ARG A 65 -0.11 -15.77 -13.24
C ARG A 65 0.28 -14.36 -13.69
N SER A 66 0.45 -14.16 -14.99
CA SER A 66 0.87 -12.91 -15.60
C SER A 66 0.25 -12.81 -16.97
N TRP A 67 -0.36 -11.67 -17.27
CA TRP A 67 -1.05 -11.39 -18.51
C TRP A 67 -0.42 -10.17 -19.19
N PRO A 68 -0.39 -10.13 -20.54
CA PRO A 68 0.02 -8.94 -21.26
C PRO A 68 -0.89 -7.76 -20.91
N GLY A 69 -0.34 -6.55 -20.94
CA GLY A 69 -1.08 -5.33 -20.71
C GLY A 69 -2.12 -5.02 -21.79
N ALA A 70 -3.12 -4.20 -21.44
CA ALA A 70 -4.07 -3.59 -22.37
C ALA A 70 -4.35 -2.14 -21.93
N GLY A 71 -4.54 -1.23 -22.90
CA GLY A 71 -4.75 0.20 -22.67
C GLY A 71 -3.72 0.83 -21.73
N LYS A 72 -4.18 1.19 -20.52
CA LYS A 72 -3.38 1.89 -19.49
C LYS A 72 -2.50 0.96 -18.63
N VAL A 73 -2.71 -0.35 -18.73
CA VAL A 73 -2.00 -1.39 -17.98
C VAL A 73 -0.88 -1.93 -18.85
N THR A 74 0.36 -1.95 -18.35
CA THR A 74 1.52 -2.54 -19.05
C THR A 74 1.61 -4.04 -18.83
N ARG A 75 1.13 -4.51 -17.67
CA ARG A 75 1.08 -5.93 -17.31
C ARG A 75 0.13 -6.15 -16.14
N LEU A 76 -0.58 -7.27 -16.13
CA LEU A 76 -1.31 -7.73 -14.94
C LEU A 76 -0.65 -8.97 -14.37
N ARG A 77 -0.61 -9.07 -13.05
CA ARG A 77 -0.09 -10.22 -12.31
C ARG A 77 -1.04 -10.64 -11.21
N ALA A 78 -1.10 -11.93 -10.92
CA ALA A 78 -1.82 -12.46 -9.77
C ALA A 78 -0.93 -13.47 -9.04
N ALA A 79 -0.82 -13.33 -7.72
CA ALA A 79 -0.06 -14.25 -6.88
C ALA A 79 -0.73 -14.44 -5.51
N PRO A 80 -0.55 -15.59 -4.86
CA PRO A 80 -0.85 -15.73 -3.44
C PRO A 80 -0.12 -14.64 -2.65
N TRP A 81 -0.80 -14.13 -1.64
CA TRP A 81 -0.32 -13.08 -0.75
C TRP A 81 -0.56 -13.47 0.71
N GLU A 82 0.01 -12.71 1.62
CA GLU A 82 -0.09 -12.92 3.07
C GLU A 82 -1.55 -13.12 3.52
N ASN A 83 -1.73 -13.92 4.59
CA ASN A 83 -3.03 -14.18 5.22
C ASN A 83 -4.08 -14.83 4.31
N GLY A 84 -3.67 -15.68 3.35
CA GLY A 84 -4.59 -16.41 2.48
C GLY A 84 -5.26 -15.53 1.41
N ALA A 85 -4.76 -14.31 1.20
CA ALA A 85 -5.23 -13.43 0.14
C ALA A 85 -4.59 -13.79 -1.21
N THR A 86 -5.25 -13.41 -2.31
CA THR A 86 -4.66 -13.34 -3.65
C THR A 86 -4.43 -11.87 -4.00
N ARG A 87 -3.18 -11.49 -4.26
CA ARG A 87 -2.83 -10.14 -4.73
C ARG A 87 -2.82 -10.09 -6.25
N VAL A 88 -3.66 -9.24 -6.81
CA VAL A 88 -3.69 -8.88 -8.23
C VAL A 88 -3.06 -7.49 -8.40
N VAL A 89 -2.06 -7.39 -9.28
CA VAL A 89 -1.30 -6.17 -9.53
C VAL A 89 -1.43 -5.79 -10.99
N PHE A 90 -2.00 -4.63 -11.25
CA PHE A 90 -1.99 -3.96 -12.54
C PHE A 90 -0.78 -3.03 -12.55
N ASP A 91 0.30 -3.41 -13.25
CA ASP A 91 1.41 -2.52 -13.55
C ASP A 91 0.93 -1.47 -14.57
N LEU A 92 1.11 -0.19 -14.27
CA LEU A 92 0.55 0.91 -15.06
C LEU A 92 1.66 1.65 -15.81
N ALA A 93 1.34 2.17 -17.00
CA ALA A 93 2.28 2.97 -17.78
C ALA A 93 2.46 4.40 -17.20
N ARG A 94 1.44 4.88 -16.49
CA ARG A 94 1.36 6.23 -15.91
C ARG A 94 0.33 6.24 -14.77
N PRO A 95 0.31 7.29 -13.93
CA PRO A 95 -0.69 7.40 -12.88
C PRO A 95 -2.10 7.55 -13.47
N VAL A 96 -3.04 6.72 -13.02
CA VAL A 96 -4.46 6.77 -13.43
C VAL A 96 -5.35 6.78 -12.19
N ARG A 97 -6.59 7.26 -12.32
CA ARG A 97 -7.63 6.97 -11.32
C ARG A 97 -8.11 5.54 -11.55
N ALA A 98 -8.32 4.82 -10.46
CA ALA A 98 -8.76 3.43 -10.50
C ALA A 98 -9.88 3.22 -9.49
N LYS A 99 -10.88 2.41 -9.86
CA LYS A 99 -11.97 2.02 -8.97
C LYS A 99 -12.26 0.54 -9.14
N ALA A 100 -12.27 -0.21 -8.05
CA ALA A 100 -12.74 -1.59 -8.02
C ALA A 100 -14.18 -1.64 -7.51
N ARG A 101 -15.01 -2.51 -8.08
CA ARG A 101 -16.38 -2.80 -7.63
C ARG A 101 -16.80 -4.21 -8.01
N GLU A 102 -17.63 -4.83 -7.20
CA GLU A 102 -18.26 -6.11 -7.58
C GLU A 102 -19.38 -5.87 -8.59
N ALA A 103 -19.43 -6.69 -9.65
CA ALA A 103 -20.47 -6.65 -10.67
C ALA A 103 -20.61 -8.00 -11.39
N GLY A 104 -21.79 -8.62 -11.26
CA GLY A 104 -22.15 -9.85 -11.98
C GLY A 104 -21.17 -11.00 -11.73
N GLY A 105 -20.91 -11.33 -10.45
CA GLY A 105 -20.03 -12.45 -10.07
C GLY A 105 -18.53 -12.22 -10.34
N ALA A 106 -18.10 -10.97 -10.47
CA ALA A 106 -16.70 -10.62 -10.68
C ALA A 106 -16.36 -9.30 -10.00
N LEU A 107 -15.07 -9.09 -9.77
CA LEU A 107 -14.54 -7.77 -9.43
C LEU A 107 -14.11 -7.04 -10.71
N VAL A 108 -14.74 -5.90 -10.98
CA VAL A 108 -14.44 -5.04 -12.12
C VAL A 108 -13.59 -3.87 -11.63
N VAL A 109 -12.44 -3.67 -12.29
CA VAL A 109 -11.52 -2.57 -12.08
C VAL A 109 -11.63 -1.62 -13.26
N GLU A 110 -11.98 -0.37 -13.00
CA GLU A 110 -12.12 0.68 -14.01
C GLU A 110 -11.00 1.71 -13.88
N PHE A 111 -10.34 2.04 -14.99
CA PHE A 111 -9.28 3.04 -15.07
C PHE A 111 -9.76 4.28 -15.84
N SER A 112 -9.49 5.46 -15.28
CA SER A 112 -9.75 6.76 -15.94
C SER A 112 -8.54 7.70 -15.84
N GLU A 113 -8.47 8.67 -16.74
CA GLU A 113 -7.40 9.67 -16.75
C GLU A 113 -7.37 10.40 -15.39
N ARG A 114 -6.17 10.47 -14.78
CA ARG A 114 -5.96 11.37 -13.66
C ARG A 114 -5.91 12.78 -14.23
N ALA A 115 -6.96 13.58 -13.99
CA ALA A 115 -6.95 15.00 -14.34
C ALA A 115 -5.65 15.64 -13.80
N PRO A 116 -4.92 16.43 -14.61
CA PRO A 116 -3.74 17.13 -14.13
C PRO A 116 -4.13 17.93 -12.89
N VAL A 117 -3.46 17.65 -11.79
CA VAL A 117 -3.56 18.54 -10.64
C VAL A 117 -2.83 19.80 -11.09
N PRO A 118 -3.49 20.97 -11.23
CA PRO A 118 -2.75 22.20 -11.46
C PRO A 118 -1.76 22.33 -10.31
N GLU A 119 -0.49 22.37 -10.68
CA GLU A 119 0.61 22.65 -9.77
C GLU A 119 0.24 23.95 -9.03
N PRO A 120 0.28 23.98 -7.68
CA PRO A 120 -0.02 25.20 -6.97
C PRO A 120 1.00 26.23 -7.44
N ALA A 121 0.50 27.25 -8.15
CA ALA A 121 1.26 28.45 -8.43
C ALA A 121 1.88 28.90 -7.10
N ALA A 122 3.20 29.13 -7.14
CA ALA A 122 3.97 29.60 -6.01
C ALA A 122 3.18 30.68 -5.28
N ALA A 123 2.98 30.49 -3.97
CA ALA A 123 2.37 31.50 -3.12
C ALA A 123 3.16 32.80 -3.30
N GLU A 124 2.50 33.84 -3.80
CA GLU A 124 3.03 35.20 -3.73
C GLU A 124 3.17 35.56 -2.24
N PRO A 125 4.36 36.02 -1.80
CA PRO A 125 4.50 36.60 -0.49
C PRO A 125 3.91 38.02 -0.53
N ASP A 126 3.25 38.39 0.57
CA ASP A 126 2.81 39.74 0.92
C ASP A 126 1.36 40.12 0.56
N ALA A 127 0.44 39.76 1.45
CA ALA A 127 -0.77 40.55 1.68
C ALA A 127 -0.94 40.73 3.19
N ALA A 128 -0.70 41.96 3.65
CA ALA A 128 -0.90 42.40 5.03
C ALA A 128 -2.37 42.21 5.49
N PRO A 129 -2.62 42.07 6.80
CA PRO A 129 -3.96 41.78 7.30
C PRO A 129 -4.88 42.99 7.15
N VAL A 130 -6.03 42.79 6.51
CA VAL A 130 -7.10 43.79 6.42
C VAL A 130 -7.89 43.78 7.73
N ASP A 131 -8.03 44.94 8.37
CA ASP A 131 -8.82 45.14 9.60
C ASP A 131 -10.32 45.24 9.26
N PHE A 132 -11.14 44.36 9.85
CA PHE A 132 -12.56 44.19 9.54
C PHE A 132 -13.49 45.10 10.36
N ARG A 133 -12.98 46.16 11.00
CA ARG A 133 -13.75 46.96 11.97
C ARG A 133 -14.57 48.12 11.42
N ASP A 134 -14.54 48.40 10.12
CA ASP A 134 -15.19 49.60 9.55
C ASP A 134 -16.44 49.34 8.66
N ALA A 135 -17.14 48.21 8.80
CA ALA A 135 -18.31 47.95 7.94
C ALA A 135 -19.57 47.44 8.67
N VAL A 136 -20.18 48.31 9.48
CA VAL A 136 -21.58 48.24 9.96
C VAL A 136 -22.03 49.70 10.15
N ALA A 137 -23.12 50.31 9.63
CA ALA A 137 -24.36 49.99 8.90
C ALA A 137 -24.95 51.35 8.38
N PRO A 138 -26.26 51.59 8.05
CA PRO A 138 -27.43 50.72 7.73
C PRO A 138 -28.29 51.17 6.50
N MET A 139 -29.22 50.32 6.02
CA MET A 139 -30.60 50.61 5.52
C MET A 139 -31.25 49.28 5.02
N LEU A 140 -32.14 48.62 5.79
CA LEU A 140 -33.64 48.61 5.70
C LEU A 140 -34.16 48.22 4.29
N LEU A 141 -34.81 47.07 4.00
CA LEU A 141 -35.90 46.28 4.63
C LEU A 141 -35.80 44.78 4.22
N PRO A 142 -36.51 43.84 4.88
CA PRO A 142 -36.35 42.39 4.65
C PRO A 142 -37.16 41.89 3.45
N PRO A 143 -36.61 41.04 2.56
CA PRO A 143 -37.43 40.27 1.63
C PRO A 143 -38.20 39.16 2.37
N PRO A 144 -39.35 38.72 1.85
CA PRO A 144 -40.19 37.72 2.51
C PRO A 144 -39.41 36.41 2.70
N SER A 145 -39.46 35.87 3.92
CA SER A 145 -38.95 34.55 4.24
C SER A 145 -39.74 33.48 3.49
N LEU A 146 -39.30 33.14 2.28
CA LEU A 146 -39.61 31.84 1.71
C LEU A 146 -38.98 30.81 2.63
N ARG A 147 -39.80 30.11 3.43
CA ARG A 147 -39.35 28.85 4.04
C ARG A 147 -38.82 28.00 2.88
N PRO A 148 -37.54 27.61 2.88
CA PRO A 148 -37.11 26.61 1.92
C PRO A 148 -37.97 25.38 2.16
N ALA A 149 -38.65 24.91 1.11
CA ALA A 149 -39.14 23.54 1.11
C ALA A 149 -37.96 22.64 1.53
N PRO A 150 -38.16 21.62 2.38
CA PRO A 150 -37.08 20.71 2.76
C PRO A 150 -36.52 20.10 1.47
N SER A 151 -35.34 20.56 1.06
CA SER A 151 -34.68 20.04 -0.12
C SER A 151 -34.17 18.65 0.21
N LEU A 152 -34.56 17.66 -0.60
CA LEU A 152 -34.01 16.30 -0.56
C LEU A 152 -32.50 16.24 -0.92
N ASN A 153 -31.85 17.39 -1.13
CA ASN A 153 -30.45 17.59 -1.48
C ASN A 153 -29.69 18.44 -0.44
N ALA A 154 -29.99 18.28 0.85
CA ALA A 154 -29.22 18.94 1.89
C ALA A 154 -27.80 18.33 1.97
N PRO A 155 -26.72 19.14 1.98
CA PRO A 155 -25.35 18.64 2.05
C PRO A 155 -25.14 17.80 3.32
N ALA A 156 -24.47 16.66 3.19
CA ALA A 156 -24.15 15.80 4.32
C ALA A 156 -23.29 16.57 5.33
N ALA A 157 -23.64 16.53 6.61
CA ALA A 157 -22.92 17.20 7.66
C ALA A 157 -21.96 16.22 8.34
N ILE A 158 -20.67 16.57 8.43
CA ILE A 158 -19.72 15.85 9.29
C ILE A 158 -19.98 16.29 10.73
N LEU A 159 -20.64 15.43 11.50
CA LEU A 159 -21.07 15.64 12.88
C LEU A 159 -19.95 15.41 13.90
N ALA A 160 -19.03 14.48 13.63
CA ALA A 160 -17.89 14.20 14.50
C ALA A 160 -16.69 13.70 13.71
N ILE A 161 -15.50 13.99 14.23
CA ILE A 161 -14.22 13.45 13.77
C ILE A 161 -13.49 12.95 15.02
N GLU A 162 -13.49 11.64 15.21
CA GLU A 162 -12.80 10.98 16.31
C GLU A 162 -11.44 10.49 15.81
N ALA A 163 -10.35 10.93 16.43
CA ALA A 163 -9.00 10.59 16.00
C ALA A 163 -8.21 9.92 17.12
N ALA A 164 -7.66 8.75 16.80
CA ALA A 164 -6.76 7.95 17.59
C ALA A 164 -5.46 7.70 16.79
N PRO A 165 -4.37 7.26 17.43
CA PRO A 165 -3.07 7.14 16.78
C PRO A 165 -3.05 6.19 15.57
N ASP A 166 -3.96 5.23 15.50
CA ASP A 166 -4.11 4.21 14.46
C ASP A 166 -5.52 4.16 13.84
N ARG A 167 -6.43 5.06 14.24
CA ARG A 167 -7.82 5.02 13.78
C ARG A 167 -8.43 6.41 13.71
N VAL A 168 -9.13 6.71 12.62
CA VAL A 168 -9.91 7.95 12.49
C VAL A 168 -11.32 7.61 12.03
N VAL A 169 -12.33 8.12 12.73
CA VAL A 169 -13.74 7.91 12.42
C VAL A 169 -14.41 9.25 12.10
N LEU A 170 -15.03 9.32 10.93
CA LEU A 170 -15.90 10.41 10.52
C LEU A 170 -17.35 9.97 10.70
N ARG A 171 -18.12 10.72 11.49
CA ARG A 171 -19.57 10.54 11.61
C ARG A 171 -20.28 11.62 10.82
N LEU A 172 -21.13 11.21 9.90
CA LEU A 172 -21.98 12.06 9.08
C LEU A 172 -23.44 11.93 9.51
N ASP A 173 -24.28 12.91 9.15
CA ASP A 173 -25.74 12.82 9.33
C ASP A 173 -26.42 11.96 8.24
N ARG A 174 -25.76 11.81 7.09
CA ARG A 174 -26.17 10.96 5.97
C ARG A 174 -24.96 10.52 5.14
N PRO A 175 -25.08 9.46 4.33
CA PRO A 175 -24.00 9.01 3.46
C PRO A 175 -23.53 10.11 2.49
N ALA A 176 -22.22 10.17 2.23
CA ALA A 176 -21.62 11.07 1.24
C ALA A 176 -20.64 10.31 0.35
N ALA A 177 -20.54 10.71 -0.92
CA ALA A 177 -19.51 10.19 -1.81
C ALA A 177 -18.15 10.69 -1.34
N ALA A 178 -17.19 9.77 -1.18
CA ALA A 178 -15.85 10.08 -0.71
C ALA A 178 -14.79 9.50 -1.64
N ASP A 179 -13.88 10.36 -2.12
CA ASP A 179 -12.64 10.01 -2.82
C ASP A 179 -11.50 9.99 -1.80
N ILE A 180 -10.73 8.91 -1.74
CA ILE A 180 -9.73 8.69 -0.69
C ILE A 180 -8.41 8.31 -1.34
N PHE A 181 -7.35 9.08 -1.05
CA PHE A 181 -6.03 8.87 -1.64
C PHE A 181 -4.91 9.32 -0.73
N LEU A 182 -3.72 8.75 -0.92
CA LEU A 182 -2.50 9.18 -0.24
C LEU A 182 -1.84 10.34 -1.00
N ALA A 183 -1.43 11.38 -0.27
CA ALA A 183 -0.51 12.41 -0.73
C ALA A 183 0.89 12.16 -0.17
N HIS A 184 1.92 12.44 -0.96
CA HIS A 184 3.31 12.23 -0.59
C HIS A 184 4.02 13.56 -0.31
N LYS A 185 5.02 13.51 0.59
CA LYS A 185 5.92 14.62 0.96
C LYS A 185 5.20 15.85 1.57
N PRO A 186 4.81 15.81 2.86
CA PRO A 186 4.87 14.68 3.79
C PRO A 186 3.71 13.68 3.54
N PRO A 187 3.77 12.45 4.08
CA PRO A 187 2.71 11.46 3.91
C PRO A 187 1.41 11.94 4.56
N ARG A 188 0.31 11.93 3.80
CA ARG A 188 -1.03 12.28 4.28
C ARG A 188 -2.07 11.39 3.65
N LEU A 189 -3.09 10.97 4.40
CA LEU A 189 -4.29 10.39 3.80
C LEU A 189 -5.33 11.49 3.62
N VAL A 190 -5.81 11.67 2.40
CA VAL A 190 -6.79 12.70 2.04
C VAL A 190 -8.13 12.03 1.76
N ILE A 191 -9.20 12.58 2.34
CA ILE A 191 -10.58 12.13 2.18
C ILE A 191 -11.40 13.34 1.69
N ASP A 192 -11.80 13.30 0.42
CA ASP A 192 -12.63 14.32 -0.21
C ASP A 192 -14.09 13.91 -0.21
N LEU A 193 -14.92 14.62 0.55
CA LEU A 193 -16.35 14.38 0.70
C LEU A 193 -17.16 15.34 -0.18
N ALA A 194 -17.76 14.80 -1.24
CA ALA A 194 -18.59 15.56 -2.16
C ALA A 194 -19.96 15.85 -1.55
N GLY A 195 -20.42 17.10 -1.69
CA GLY A 195 -21.65 17.61 -1.13
C GLY A 195 -21.66 17.65 0.40
N ALA A 196 -20.50 17.49 1.06
CA ALA A 196 -20.45 17.52 2.51
C ALA A 196 -20.07 18.90 3.05
N ARG A 197 -20.58 19.25 4.23
CA ARG A 197 -20.18 20.40 5.04
C ARG A 197 -19.59 19.93 6.37
N LEU A 198 -18.64 20.69 6.88
CA LEU A 198 -18.06 20.46 8.20
C LEU A 198 -18.97 21.09 9.27
N ALA A 199 -19.53 20.28 10.17
CA ALA A 199 -20.39 20.75 11.28
C ALA A 199 -19.72 20.61 12.66
N THR A 200 -18.47 20.15 12.68
CA THR A 200 -17.65 19.95 13.88
C THR A 200 -16.27 20.56 13.68
N ARG A 201 -15.54 20.82 14.76
CA ARG A 201 -14.12 21.16 14.68
C ARG A 201 -13.29 19.90 14.43
N ALA A 202 -12.26 20.00 13.60
CA ALA A 202 -11.26 18.94 13.49
C ALA A 202 -10.44 18.84 14.80
N PRO A 203 -10.12 17.63 15.29
CA PRO A 203 -9.47 17.43 16.58
C PRO A 203 -8.04 18.00 16.65
N GLY A 204 -7.38 18.29 15.53
CA GLY A 204 -6.03 18.85 15.52
C GLY A 204 -4.97 17.76 15.72
N PRO A 205 -3.89 18.01 16.49
CA PRO A 205 -2.86 17.01 16.80
C PRO A 205 -3.43 15.79 17.53
N VAL A 206 -2.93 14.61 17.18
CA VAL A 206 -3.27 13.35 17.84
C VAL A 206 -2.12 12.94 18.78
N ALA A 207 -2.43 12.22 19.86
CA ALA A 207 -1.42 11.78 20.84
C ALA A 207 -0.26 11.02 20.16
N SER A 208 0.97 11.31 20.60
CA SER A 208 2.21 10.77 20.02
C SER A 208 2.32 9.25 20.18
N GLY A 209 2.93 8.57 19.20
CA GLY A 209 3.25 7.14 19.24
C GLY A 209 2.54 6.25 18.21
N GLY A 210 1.67 6.83 17.36
CA GLY A 210 0.96 6.10 16.31
C GLY A 210 1.41 6.41 14.88
N ILE A 211 0.49 6.23 13.95
CA ILE A 211 0.64 6.52 12.52
C ILE A 211 0.04 7.89 12.19
N VAL A 212 -1.05 8.26 12.83
CA VAL A 212 -1.75 9.55 12.64
C VAL A 212 -1.13 10.60 13.56
N ALA A 213 -0.52 11.61 12.96
CA ALA A 213 0.07 12.75 13.66
C ALA A 213 -0.98 13.84 13.95
N GLY A 214 -1.97 13.99 13.08
CA GLY A 214 -2.99 15.01 13.21
C GLY A 214 -4.11 14.88 12.19
N VAL A 215 -5.24 15.53 12.45
CA VAL A 215 -6.37 15.59 11.54
C VAL A 215 -6.78 17.04 11.29
N ARG A 216 -6.88 17.39 10.01
CA ARG A 216 -7.38 18.69 9.52
C ARG A 216 -8.64 18.46 8.73
N ALA A 217 -9.61 19.37 8.83
CA ALA A 217 -10.79 19.34 7.99
C ALA A 217 -11.21 20.75 7.62
N GLY A 218 -11.73 20.93 6.41
CA GLY A 218 -12.23 22.21 5.95
C GLY A 218 -12.85 22.13 4.56
N ALA A 219 -13.52 23.22 4.17
CA ALA A 219 -13.96 23.39 2.79
C ALA A 219 -12.74 23.44 1.87
N PHE A 220 -12.72 22.59 0.85
CA PHE A 220 -11.63 22.56 -0.13
C PHE A 220 -12.00 23.30 -1.41
N LYS A 221 -13.22 23.07 -1.90
CA LYS A 221 -13.84 23.72 -3.07
C LYS A 221 -15.35 23.81 -2.85
N PRO A 222 -16.08 24.61 -3.63
CA PRO A 222 -17.54 24.68 -3.53
C PRO A 222 -18.17 23.28 -3.56
N GLY A 223 -18.94 22.95 -2.52
CA GLY A 223 -19.58 21.64 -2.39
C GLY A 223 -18.62 20.48 -2.08
N MET A 224 -17.40 20.72 -1.60
CA MET A 224 -16.46 19.65 -1.22
C MET A 224 -15.75 19.98 0.09
N THR A 225 -15.89 19.08 1.07
CA THR A 225 -15.12 19.12 2.32
C THR A 225 -13.97 18.13 2.23
N ARG A 226 -12.75 18.58 2.53
CA ARG A 226 -11.56 17.72 2.58
C ARG A 226 -11.18 17.48 4.03
N VAL A 227 -10.99 16.22 4.39
CA VAL A 227 -10.36 15.79 5.63
C VAL A 227 -8.96 15.27 5.28
N VAL A 228 -7.93 15.77 5.98
CA VAL A 228 -6.54 15.38 5.80
C VAL A 228 -6.02 14.79 7.10
N LEU A 229 -5.55 13.56 7.03
CA LEU A 229 -4.85 12.88 8.11
C LEU A 229 -3.36 13.05 7.84
N ASP A 230 -2.69 13.88 8.65
CA ASP A 230 -1.24 13.99 8.63
C ASP A 230 -0.67 12.72 9.25
N LEU A 231 0.26 12.06 8.55
CA LEU A 231 0.84 10.79 9.00
C LEU A 231 2.30 10.97 9.36
N ASP A 232 2.77 10.29 10.40
CA ASP A 232 4.21 10.24 10.75
C ASP A 232 4.98 9.41 9.72
N ARG A 233 4.34 8.38 9.17
CA ARG A 233 4.87 7.50 8.12
C ARG A 233 3.75 7.00 7.22
N ALA A 234 4.09 6.65 5.98
CA ALA A 234 3.15 5.92 5.15
C ALA A 234 2.88 4.54 5.79
N ALA A 235 1.62 4.17 5.92
CA ALA A 235 1.20 2.90 6.48
C ALA A 235 0.01 2.32 5.71
N PRO A 236 -0.14 0.99 5.68
CA PRO A 236 -1.36 0.37 5.19
C PRO A 236 -2.56 0.84 6.01
N TYR A 237 -3.70 0.98 5.35
CA TYR A 237 -4.96 1.33 5.99
C TYR A 237 -6.13 0.57 5.36
N SER A 238 -7.19 0.36 6.14
CA SER A 238 -8.50 -0.10 5.69
C SER A 238 -9.52 1.02 5.86
N ILE A 239 -10.55 1.01 5.02
CA ILE A 239 -11.68 1.93 5.13
C ILE A 239 -12.93 1.10 5.35
N GLU A 240 -13.63 1.36 6.44
CA GLU A 240 -14.95 0.80 6.72
C GLU A 240 -15.98 1.91 6.51
N ARG A 241 -17.05 1.59 5.76
CA ARG A 241 -18.18 2.49 5.58
C ARG A 241 -19.44 1.80 6.05
N ASP A 242 -20.13 2.42 6.99
CA ASP A 242 -21.42 1.96 7.50
C ASP A 242 -22.40 3.13 7.51
N GLY A 243 -23.27 3.18 6.50
CA GLY A 243 -24.25 4.24 6.33
C GLY A 243 -23.61 5.63 6.34
N SER A 244 -23.75 6.34 7.46
CA SER A 244 -23.22 7.67 7.66
C SER A 244 -21.87 7.70 8.42
N THR A 245 -21.19 6.57 8.59
CA THR A 245 -19.88 6.47 9.23
C THR A 245 -18.80 6.08 8.22
N VAL A 246 -17.65 6.76 8.27
CA VAL A 246 -16.43 6.39 7.54
C VAL A 246 -15.31 6.22 8.55
N ALA A 247 -14.84 4.99 8.76
CA ALA A 247 -13.70 4.70 9.61
C ALA A 247 -12.48 4.35 8.77
N VAL A 248 -11.34 4.94 9.12
CA VAL A 248 -10.01 4.59 8.60
C VAL A 248 -9.26 3.91 9.71
N ASN A 249 -8.88 2.65 9.52
CA ASN A 249 -8.02 1.92 10.46
C ASN A 249 -6.65 1.78 9.80
N PHE A 250 -5.61 2.24 10.47
CA PHE A 250 -4.23 2.08 10.04
C PHE A 250 -3.66 0.82 10.67
N GLU A 251 -3.14 -0.08 9.85
CA GLU A 251 -2.40 -1.22 10.36
C GLU A 251 -1.02 -0.74 10.80
N PRO A 252 -0.60 -1.00 12.05
CA PRO A 252 0.80 -0.98 12.36
C PRO A 252 1.47 -1.90 11.34
N LEU A 253 2.45 -1.38 10.61
CA LEU A 253 3.47 -2.23 10.03
C LEU A 253 4.13 -2.94 11.22
N LEU A 254 3.54 -4.06 11.66
CA LEU A 254 4.33 -5.12 12.26
C LEU A 254 5.47 -5.32 11.26
N PRO A 255 6.73 -5.32 11.69
CA PRO A 255 7.81 -5.63 10.77
C PRO A 255 7.43 -6.95 10.09
N SER A 256 7.23 -6.94 8.77
CA SER A 256 6.91 -8.16 8.03
C SER A 256 7.92 -9.22 8.47
N PRO A 257 7.49 -10.44 8.85
CA PRO A 257 8.44 -11.53 8.98
C PRO A 257 9.12 -11.61 7.62
N SER A 258 10.41 -11.27 7.60
CA SER A 258 11.28 -11.32 6.43
C SER A 258 10.95 -12.55 5.60
N GLU A 259 10.57 -12.37 4.32
CA GLU A 259 10.61 -13.48 3.35
C GLU A 259 11.91 -14.25 3.61
N PRO A 260 11.90 -15.60 3.72
CA PRO A 260 13.10 -16.35 4.03
C PRO A 260 14.17 -15.89 3.05
N SER A 261 15.20 -15.25 3.60
CA SER A 261 16.09 -14.44 2.81
C SER A 261 16.64 -15.33 1.70
N ARG A 262 16.33 -15.03 0.44
CA ARG A 262 16.96 -15.66 -0.75
C ARG A 262 18.43 -15.26 -0.89
N THR A 263 19.06 -15.04 0.25
CA THR A 263 20.43 -14.65 0.42
C THR A 263 21.03 -15.56 1.48
N ARG A 264 22.25 -16.01 1.22
CA ARG A 264 22.99 -16.83 2.16
C ARG A 264 24.10 -16.00 2.76
N GLU A 265 24.14 -15.90 4.09
CA GLU A 265 25.32 -15.39 4.77
C GLU A 265 26.42 -16.45 4.70
N TRP A 266 27.62 -16.04 4.30
CA TRP A 266 28.81 -16.86 4.28
C TRP A 266 29.89 -16.18 5.12
N ARG A 267 30.59 -16.97 5.93
CA ARG A 267 31.61 -16.48 6.87
C ARG A 267 32.91 -17.23 6.65
N GLY A 268 34.01 -16.53 6.75
CA GLY A 268 35.33 -17.14 6.63
C GLY A 268 36.44 -16.22 7.09
N TRP A 269 37.65 -16.65 6.80
CA TRP A 269 38.88 -15.96 7.12
C TRP A 269 39.69 -15.69 5.86
N ILE A 270 40.30 -14.51 5.79
CA ILE A 270 41.32 -14.16 4.81
C ILE A 270 42.67 -14.23 5.51
N VAL A 271 43.57 -15.03 4.96
CA VAL A 271 44.93 -15.19 5.46
C VAL A 271 45.94 -15.05 4.33
N ASP A 272 47.16 -14.66 4.64
CA ASP A 272 48.27 -14.67 3.69
C ASP A 272 48.77 -16.10 3.39
N ALA A 273 49.84 -16.18 2.60
CA ALA A 273 50.50 -17.45 2.27
C ALA A 273 51.06 -18.20 3.49
N ALA A 274 51.42 -17.48 4.56
CA ALA A 274 51.91 -18.04 5.82
C ALA A 274 50.76 -18.42 6.78
N GLY A 275 49.51 -18.09 6.44
CA GLY A 275 48.34 -18.33 7.28
C GLY A 275 48.07 -17.22 8.31
N GLN A 276 48.74 -16.07 8.22
CA GLN A 276 48.50 -14.94 9.11
C GLN A 276 47.21 -14.20 8.69
N PRO A 277 46.32 -13.84 9.65
CA PRO A 277 45.09 -13.12 9.36
C PRO A 277 45.32 -11.74 8.75
N LEU A 278 44.64 -11.44 7.64
CA LEU A 278 44.73 -10.15 6.96
C LEU A 278 43.54 -9.24 7.29
N SER A 279 43.76 -7.94 7.34
CA SER A 279 42.69 -6.94 7.52
C SER A 279 42.65 -5.97 6.34
N GLY A 280 41.46 -5.55 5.94
CA GLY A 280 41.25 -4.67 4.80
C GLY A 280 40.11 -5.13 3.90
N VAL A 281 39.96 -4.48 2.75
CA VAL A 281 38.92 -4.80 1.76
C VAL A 281 39.49 -5.72 0.69
N PHE A 282 38.86 -6.88 0.49
CA PHE A 282 39.33 -7.90 -0.46
C PHE A 282 38.22 -8.28 -1.43
N LEU A 283 38.55 -8.46 -2.70
CA LEU A 283 37.63 -9.02 -3.68
C LEU A 283 37.64 -10.55 -3.56
N VAL A 284 36.56 -11.14 -3.07
CA VAL A 284 36.39 -12.60 -2.96
C VAL A 284 35.44 -13.07 -4.05
N ARG A 285 35.84 -14.11 -4.78
CA ARG A 285 35.00 -14.80 -5.75
C ARG A 285 34.37 -16.03 -5.09
N PHE A 286 33.05 -16.09 -5.14
CA PHE A 286 32.24 -17.22 -4.70
C PHE A 286 31.77 -18.00 -5.92
N SER A 287 31.81 -19.33 -5.86
CA SER A 287 31.37 -20.19 -6.96
C SER A 287 30.67 -21.46 -6.49
N LEU A 288 29.74 -21.94 -7.31
CA LEU A 288 29.09 -23.23 -7.16
C LEU A 288 29.56 -24.13 -8.31
N PRO A 289 30.22 -25.27 -8.01
CA PRO A 289 30.60 -26.24 -9.03
C PRO A 289 29.35 -26.90 -9.62
N ASP A 290 29.45 -27.35 -10.88
CA ASP A 290 28.37 -28.03 -11.61
C ASP A 290 28.53 -29.56 -11.63
N GLY A 291 29.30 -30.12 -10.68
CA GLY A 291 29.60 -31.56 -10.61
C GLY A 291 30.63 -32.09 -11.62
N GLY A 292 31.11 -31.24 -12.52
CA GLY A 292 32.23 -31.49 -13.46
C GLY A 292 33.34 -30.44 -13.34
N SER A 293 34.03 -30.10 -14.43
CA SER A 293 35.05 -29.04 -14.47
C SER A 293 34.49 -27.61 -14.61
N GLY A 294 33.16 -27.46 -14.64
CA GLY A 294 32.45 -26.20 -14.82
C GLY A 294 31.86 -25.63 -13.53
N GLU A 295 31.47 -24.36 -13.61
CA GLU A 295 30.76 -23.65 -12.54
C GLU A 295 29.36 -23.26 -13.04
N ARG A 296 28.32 -23.65 -12.30
CA ARG A 296 26.93 -23.26 -12.62
C ARG A 296 26.57 -21.87 -12.12
N TRP A 297 27.35 -21.35 -11.17
CA TRP A 297 27.15 -20.02 -10.63
C TRP A 297 28.44 -19.45 -10.06
N SER A 298 28.63 -18.15 -10.22
CA SER A 298 29.68 -17.41 -9.53
C SER A 298 29.31 -15.95 -9.36
N GLU A 299 29.84 -15.34 -8.31
CA GLU A 299 29.70 -13.92 -7.94
C GLU A 299 30.98 -13.43 -7.27
N ALA A 300 31.43 -12.22 -7.57
CA ALA A 300 32.57 -11.59 -6.91
C ALA A 300 32.11 -10.40 -6.07
N LEU A 301 32.52 -10.37 -4.80
CA LEU A 301 32.13 -9.35 -3.82
C LEU A 301 33.35 -8.80 -3.11
N TYR A 302 33.37 -7.48 -2.89
CA TYR A 302 34.29 -6.89 -1.94
C TYR A 302 33.82 -7.17 -0.51
N VAL A 303 34.69 -7.73 0.32
CA VAL A 303 34.44 -8.03 1.74
C VAL A 303 35.41 -7.24 2.61
N ASP A 304 34.92 -6.68 3.72
CA ASP A 304 35.75 -6.08 4.77
C ASP A 304 36.19 -7.18 5.74
N ALA A 305 37.48 -7.50 5.75
CA ALA A 305 38.08 -8.45 6.66
C ALA A 305 38.72 -7.71 7.85
N ARG A 306 38.41 -8.15 9.07
CA ARG A 306 38.96 -7.60 10.32
C ARG A 306 39.59 -8.71 11.15
N GLY A 307 40.92 -8.64 11.32
CA GLY A 307 41.69 -9.72 11.93
C GLY A 307 41.49 -11.05 11.19
N GLY A 308 41.47 -11.00 9.85
CA GLY A 308 41.16 -12.12 8.96
C GLY A 308 39.67 -12.40 8.77
N ARG A 309 38.82 -12.12 9.75
CA ARG A 309 37.40 -12.52 9.70
C ARG A 309 36.60 -11.63 8.77
N PHE A 310 35.74 -12.23 7.96
CA PHE A 310 34.74 -11.51 7.17
C PHE A 310 33.41 -12.25 7.12
N ALA A 311 32.38 -11.52 6.70
CA ALA A 311 31.07 -12.06 6.34
C ALA A 311 30.64 -11.47 4.98
N ALA A 312 30.00 -12.30 4.16
CA ALA A 312 29.44 -11.91 2.88
C ALA A 312 27.98 -12.36 2.81
N VAL A 313 27.15 -11.60 2.12
CA VAL A 313 25.75 -11.95 1.86
C VAL A 313 25.57 -12.17 0.37
N LEU A 314 25.43 -13.43 -0.01
CA LEU A 314 25.31 -13.89 -1.40
C LEU A 314 23.86 -13.84 -1.85
N GLY A 315 23.59 -13.76 -3.16
CA GLY A 315 22.23 -13.77 -3.68
C GLY A 315 21.58 -12.38 -3.82
N ARG A 316 22.24 -11.32 -3.34
CA ARG A 316 21.72 -9.94 -3.42
C ARG A 316 21.80 -9.35 -4.83
N ARG A 317 22.91 -9.60 -5.55
CA ARG A 317 23.13 -9.02 -6.90
C ARG A 317 22.84 -10.02 -8.00
N LYS A 318 23.17 -11.30 -7.78
CA LYS A 318 22.90 -12.41 -8.70
C LYS A 318 22.14 -13.49 -7.95
N ARG A 319 20.99 -13.93 -8.49
CA ARG A 319 20.15 -14.95 -7.85
C ARG A 319 21.00 -16.19 -7.54
N LEU A 320 21.05 -16.57 -6.26
CA LEU A 320 21.70 -17.80 -5.83
C LEU A 320 20.77 -18.98 -6.17
N PRO A 321 21.28 -20.10 -6.73
CA PRO A 321 20.51 -21.31 -6.92
C PRO A 321 19.84 -21.78 -5.63
N ASP A 322 18.60 -22.26 -5.73
CA ASP A 322 17.75 -22.51 -4.56
C ASP A 322 18.32 -23.61 -3.64
N ASP A 323 19.03 -24.59 -4.22
CA ASP A 323 19.74 -25.66 -3.51
C ASP A 323 21.01 -25.18 -2.78
N ALA A 324 21.55 -24.02 -3.15
CA ALA A 324 22.69 -23.40 -2.50
C ALA A 324 22.31 -22.46 -1.35
N LEU A 325 21.01 -22.21 -1.12
CA LEU A 325 20.51 -21.41 0.00
C LEU A 325 20.61 -22.14 1.35
N ALA A 326 20.62 -23.47 1.35
CA ALA A 326 20.71 -24.25 2.57
C ALA A 326 22.10 -24.10 3.24
N PRO A 327 22.16 -23.97 4.57
CA PRO A 327 23.42 -24.08 5.31
C PRO A 327 24.11 -25.41 5.00
N GLY A 328 25.41 -25.38 4.73
CA GLY A 328 26.20 -26.58 4.41
C GLY A 328 26.22 -26.97 2.93
N SER A 329 25.41 -26.36 2.05
CA SER A 329 25.53 -26.60 0.61
C SER A 329 26.91 -26.17 0.10
N PRO A 330 27.53 -26.95 -0.81
CA PRO A 330 28.89 -26.72 -1.29
C PRO A 330 28.97 -25.34 -1.94
N LEU A 331 29.95 -24.55 -1.52
CA LEU A 331 30.22 -23.22 -2.05
C LEU A 331 31.71 -22.94 -1.86
N ASP A 332 32.38 -22.63 -2.97
CA ASP A 332 33.79 -22.27 -2.96
C ASP A 332 33.93 -20.76 -2.81
N ALA A 333 34.97 -20.35 -2.08
CA ALA A 333 35.37 -18.96 -1.95
C ALA A 333 36.88 -18.87 -2.16
N ALA A 334 37.30 -18.03 -3.11
CA ALA A 334 38.69 -17.91 -3.49
C ALA A 334 39.04 -16.48 -3.89
N PRO A 335 40.32 -16.08 -3.76
CA PRO A 335 40.81 -14.88 -4.43
C PRO A 335 40.67 -14.99 -5.96
N PRO A 336 40.59 -13.87 -6.68
CA PRO A 336 40.93 -13.82 -8.09
C PRO A 336 42.31 -14.45 -8.36
N ALA A 337 42.49 -14.99 -9.57
CA ALA A 337 43.74 -15.63 -9.95
C ALA A 337 44.95 -14.69 -9.80
N GLY A 338 46.08 -15.22 -9.35
CA GLY A 338 47.34 -14.49 -9.22
C GLY A 338 47.54 -13.74 -7.90
N LEU A 339 46.64 -13.87 -6.93
CA LEU A 339 46.80 -13.28 -5.60
C LEU A 339 47.36 -14.29 -4.60
N SER A 340 48.16 -13.81 -3.64
CA SER A 340 48.91 -14.63 -2.68
C SER A 340 48.19 -14.89 -1.35
N TRP A 341 47.02 -14.29 -1.14
CA TRP A 341 46.16 -14.55 0.02
C TRP A 341 45.10 -15.60 -0.31
N ARG A 342 44.57 -16.28 0.71
CA ARG A 342 43.58 -17.35 0.55
C ARG A 342 42.40 -17.16 1.49
N VAL A 343 41.28 -17.79 1.14
CA VAL A 343 40.07 -17.83 1.95
C VAL A 343 39.97 -19.18 2.66
N ILE A 344 39.66 -19.17 3.95
CA ILE A 344 39.37 -20.36 4.74
C ILE A 344 37.91 -20.28 5.21
N PRO A 345 37.05 -21.27 4.88
CA PRO A 345 35.68 -21.30 5.38
C PRO A 345 35.66 -21.40 6.91
N ARG A 346 34.66 -20.76 7.53
CA ARG A 346 34.41 -20.89 8.98
C ARG A 346 33.57 -22.12 9.28
#